data_AF-A0A7G7UIP3-F1
#
_entry.id   AF-A0A7G7UIP3-F1
#
_cell.length_a   1.000
_cell.length_b   1.000
_cell.length_c   1.000
_cell.angle_alpha   90.00
_cell.angle_beta   90.00
_cell.angle_gamma   90.00
#
_symmetry.space_group_name_H-M   'P 1'
#
loop_
_entity.id
_entity.type
_entity.pdbx_description
1 polymer ?
#
loop_
_entity_poly.entity_id
_entity_poly.type
_entity_poly.pdbx_seq_one_letter_code
_entity_poly.pdbx_strand_id
1 'polypeptide(L)'
;MGDKVSIILTSYNKPDYLQMAIESVINQTHSNWELFVMDDHSNEKTIAVIHKYLHDQRIRYKNSFVHPQNRLKTTRYATLINNALPFAAGDYISYLTDDTVYHPDRLSRMVQTFLCHPEAQAVYSKQKVVHVNERGEEISHFYRDANAVLDQAAFQVDHCSVMHRRSLLDRIKDKYGSYWDDDMMHWNHGDSIFWIRVNTFAPFLPINEVLDTTYKTPNSFQNAYQFLPADLIDGTFVKGSDQHVYFLDQGVRHPVGERWSSVYLDRTVVIPDPHLFQYHMGKCLNIPNYVLVKEADQPAVFYIDAGKKRRIESQHAFQFYQFKRKDILTIEKEVLEDLQEGPPITRDRSGVIANPPGRRLFFIERERFLFLNGVFHPISEQVVRKFFLQQKPIPASFRNIQQFPIGKPFYPVYDEIIKKLNIAIE
;
A
#
# COMPACT_ATOMS: atom_id res chain seq x y z
N MET A 1 37.14 -7.83 21.16
CA MET A 1 35.78 -7.31 20.94
C MET A 1 35.42 -7.65 19.52
N GLY A 2 34.25 -8.24 19.29
CA GLY A 2 33.82 -8.51 17.93
C GLY A 2 33.31 -7.23 17.27
N ASP A 3 33.46 -7.16 15.95
CA ASP A 3 33.02 -6.09 15.08
C ASP A 3 32.02 -6.60 14.02
N LYS A 4 31.47 -7.81 14.24
CA LYS A 4 30.62 -8.45 13.24
C LYS A 4 29.25 -7.77 13.20
N VAL A 5 28.76 -7.49 11.99
CA VAL A 5 27.41 -6.94 11.79
C VAL A 5 26.47 -8.01 11.24
N SER A 6 25.33 -8.25 11.89
CA SER A 6 24.21 -8.97 11.29
C SER A 6 23.25 -7.99 10.66
N ILE A 7 23.10 -8.06 9.34
CA ILE A 7 22.12 -7.29 8.59
C ILE A 7 20.88 -8.16 8.36
N ILE A 8 19.70 -7.63 8.66
CA ILE A 8 18.42 -8.29 8.40
C ILE A 8 17.72 -7.53 7.28
N LEU A 9 17.65 -8.14 6.10
CA LEU A 9 16.95 -7.63 4.93
C LEU A 9 15.58 -8.30 4.83
N THR A 10 14.50 -7.53 4.84
CA THR A 10 13.15 -8.05 4.51
C THR A 10 12.79 -7.75 3.06
N SER A 11 12.24 -8.73 2.34
CA SER A 11 11.84 -8.57 0.93
C SER A 11 10.42 -9.02 0.63
N TYR A 12 9.74 -8.27 -0.24
CA TYR A 12 8.47 -8.63 -0.84
C TYR A 12 8.26 -7.97 -2.22
N ASN A 13 8.38 -8.75 -3.29
CA ASN A 13 7.98 -8.40 -4.67
C ASN A 13 8.67 -7.14 -5.29
N LYS A 14 9.93 -6.86 -4.96
CA LYS A 14 10.73 -5.77 -5.59
C LYS A 14 12.04 -6.29 -6.20
N PRO A 15 12.01 -7.10 -7.28
CA PRO A 15 13.20 -7.77 -7.79
C PRO A 15 14.35 -6.82 -8.17
N ASP A 16 14.06 -5.71 -8.84
CA ASP A 16 15.09 -4.79 -9.35
C ASP A 16 15.82 -4.07 -8.21
N TYR A 17 15.07 -3.54 -7.24
CA TYR A 17 15.65 -2.86 -6.08
C TYR A 17 16.27 -3.83 -5.08
N LEU A 18 15.74 -5.04 -4.94
CA LEU A 18 16.34 -6.09 -4.11
C LEU A 18 17.75 -6.41 -4.58
N GLN A 19 17.96 -6.47 -5.90
CA GLN A 19 19.29 -6.71 -6.46
C GLN A 19 20.28 -5.64 -5.98
N MET A 20 19.89 -4.37 -6.11
CA MET A 20 20.70 -3.23 -5.65
C MET A 20 20.96 -3.28 -4.14
N ALA A 21 19.96 -3.63 -3.35
CA ALA A 21 20.07 -3.73 -1.88
C ALA A 21 21.10 -4.80 -1.46
N ILE A 22 21.03 -6.01 -2.05
CA ILE A 22 21.97 -7.09 -1.74
C ILE A 22 23.39 -6.70 -2.19
N GLU A 23 23.55 -6.19 -3.42
CA GLU A 23 24.85 -5.74 -3.93
C GLU A 23 25.46 -4.63 -3.06
N SER A 24 24.64 -3.75 -2.49
CA SER A 24 25.11 -2.69 -1.59
C SER A 24 25.72 -3.22 -0.30
N VAL A 25 25.25 -4.37 0.20
CA VAL A 25 25.83 -5.06 1.37
C VAL A 25 27.11 -5.80 0.97
N ILE A 26 27.10 -6.48 -0.18
CA ILE A 26 28.27 -7.23 -0.68
C ILE A 26 29.48 -6.31 -0.85
N ASN A 27 29.25 -5.09 -1.33
CA ASN A 27 30.28 -4.10 -1.63
C ASN A 27 30.66 -3.19 -0.45
N GLN A 28 30.24 -3.51 0.79
CA GLN A 28 30.63 -2.74 1.97
C GLN A 28 32.14 -2.81 2.23
N THR A 29 32.74 -1.69 2.67
CA THR A 29 34.16 -1.64 3.03
C THR A 29 34.48 -2.39 4.33
N HIS A 30 33.50 -2.51 5.23
CA HIS A 30 33.56 -3.45 6.35
C HIS A 30 33.16 -4.84 5.87
N SER A 31 34.06 -5.83 5.96
CA SER A 31 33.84 -7.16 5.38
C SER A 31 33.27 -8.19 6.36
N ASN A 32 33.34 -7.93 7.67
CA ASN A 32 32.88 -8.85 8.71
C ASN A 32 31.38 -8.68 8.98
N TRP A 33 30.57 -9.27 8.11
CA TRP A 33 29.12 -9.25 8.23
C TRP A 33 28.47 -10.59 7.87
N GLU A 34 27.23 -10.75 8.27
CA GLU A 34 26.29 -11.75 7.75
C GLU A 34 24.99 -11.08 7.35
N LEU A 35 24.34 -11.57 6.30
CA LEU A 35 23.11 -11.02 5.75
C LEU A 35 22.00 -12.07 5.81
N PHE A 36 20.90 -11.74 6.48
CA PHE A 36 19.67 -12.52 6.46
C PHE A 36 18.72 -11.93 5.44
N VAL A 37 18.45 -12.65 4.36
CA VAL A 37 17.41 -12.31 3.37
C VAL A 37 16.13 -13.02 3.77
N MET A 38 15.21 -12.27 4.36
CA MET A 38 13.93 -12.74 4.86
C MET A 38 12.83 -12.39 3.86
N ASP A 39 12.47 -13.36 3.02
CA ASP A 39 11.47 -13.18 1.97
C ASP A 39 10.07 -13.51 2.46
N ASP A 40 9.12 -12.61 2.22
CA ASP A 40 7.73 -12.80 2.60
C ASP A 40 6.89 -13.50 1.53
N HIS A 41 7.41 -14.62 1.00
CA HIS A 41 6.76 -15.39 -0.06
C HIS A 41 6.54 -14.56 -1.33
N SER A 42 7.62 -14.04 -1.90
CA SER A 42 7.59 -13.25 -3.13
C SER A 42 7.33 -14.11 -4.38
N ASN A 43 7.09 -13.44 -5.49
CA ASN A 43 6.97 -14.04 -6.81
C ASN A 43 8.30 -14.62 -7.33
N GLU A 44 8.21 -15.39 -8.42
CA GLU A 44 9.36 -16.07 -9.05
C GLU A 44 10.49 -15.13 -9.46
N LYS A 45 10.17 -13.91 -9.91
CA LYS A 45 11.20 -12.94 -10.33
C LYS A 45 12.06 -12.51 -9.16
N THR A 46 11.45 -12.21 -8.01
CA THR A 46 12.17 -11.83 -6.78
C THR A 46 12.96 -13.01 -6.24
N ILE A 47 12.39 -14.22 -6.21
CA ILE A 47 13.10 -15.43 -5.78
C ILE A 47 14.32 -15.68 -6.67
N ALA A 48 14.19 -15.55 -7.99
CA ALA A 48 15.30 -15.74 -8.92
C ALA A 48 16.46 -14.76 -8.67
N VAL A 49 16.17 -13.50 -8.26
CA VAL A 49 17.21 -12.53 -7.86
C VAL A 49 17.95 -13.02 -6.62
N ILE A 50 17.23 -13.45 -5.57
CA ILE A 50 17.85 -13.92 -4.31
C ILE A 50 18.79 -15.11 -4.58
N HIS A 51 18.34 -16.08 -5.38
CA HIS A 51 19.09 -17.29 -5.68
C HIS A 51 20.46 -17.02 -6.33
N LYS A 52 20.63 -15.91 -7.05
CA LYS A 52 21.92 -15.51 -7.64
C LYS A 52 23.01 -15.31 -6.59
N TYR A 53 22.66 -14.92 -5.37
CA TYR A 53 23.62 -14.53 -4.34
C TYR A 53 23.87 -15.61 -3.26
N LEU A 54 23.15 -16.73 -3.30
CA LEU A 54 23.25 -17.79 -2.27
C LEU A 54 24.56 -18.59 -2.31
N HIS A 55 25.45 -18.32 -3.27
CA HIS A 55 26.80 -18.87 -3.29
C HIS A 55 27.72 -18.19 -2.26
N ASP A 56 27.45 -16.94 -1.87
CA ASP A 56 28.16 -16.26 -0.79
C ASP A 56 27.69 -16.81 0.56
N GLN A 57 28.60 -17.47 1.29
CA GLN A 57 28.31 -18.15 2.56
C GLN A 57 27.90 -17.18 3.69
N ARG A 58 28.13 -15.87 3.53
CA ARG A 58 27.67 -14.85 4.47
C ARG A 58 26.17 -14.55 4.33
N ILE A 59 25.53 -14.99 3.24
CA ILE A 59 24.13 -14.72 2.93
C ILE A 59 23.28 -15.94 3.29
N ARG A 60 22.26 -15.71 4.13
CA ARG A 60 21.32 -16.74 4.59
C ARG A 60 19.91 -16.35 4.15
N TYR A 61 19.25 -17.25 3.45
CA TYR A 61 17.90 -17.04 2.92
C TYR A 61 16.84 -17.81 3.70
N LYS A 62 15.71 -17.17 3.98
CA LYS A 62 14.52 -17.84 4.51
C LYS A 62 13.25 -17.27 3.87
N ASN A 63 12.42 -18.15 3.32
CA ASN A 63 11.09 -17.82 2.84
C ASN A 63 10.05 -18.05 3.95
N SER A 64 9.11 -17.13 4.12
CA SER A 64 8.04 -17.24 5.10
C SER A 64 6.94 -18.23 4.73
N PHE A 65 6.76 -18.48 3.44
CA PHE A 65 5.63 -19.24 2.89
C PHE A 65 4.26 -18.77 3.42
N VAL A 66 4.14 -17.49 3.76
CA VAL A 66 2.90 -16.93 4.32
C VAL A 66 1.78 -17.03 3.29
N HIS A 67 0.64 -17.58 3.71
CA HIS A 67 -0.54 -17.61 2.87
C HIS A 67 -1.11 -16.18 2.67
N PRO A 68 -1.54 -15.79 1.46
CA PRO A 68 -2.09 -14.46 1.16
C PRO A 68 -3.10 -13.92 2.19
N GLN A 69 -4.06 -14.75 2.62
CA GLN A 69 -5.10 -14.38 3.59
C GLN A 69 -4.57 -14.12 5.01
N ASN A 70 -3.38 -14.62 5.34
CA ASN A 70 -2.76 -14.43 6.65
C ASN A 70 -1.84 -13.22 6.69
N ARG A 71 -1.62 -12.52 5.56
CA ARG A 71 -0.65 -11.44 5.51
C ARG A 71 -0.93 -10.36 6.53
N LEU A 72 -2.17 -9.92 6.68
CA LEU A 72 -2.55 -8.87 7.64
C LEU A 72 -2.69 -9.30 9.09
N LYS A 73 -2.48 -10.59 9.42
CA LYS A 73 -2.59 -11.05 10.80
C LYS A 73 -1.50 -10.49 11.71
N THR A 74 -0.34 -10.17 11.15
CA THR A 74 0.82 -9.61 11.86
C THR A 74 1.57 -8.64 10.97
N THR A 75 2.19 -7.61 11.53
CA THR A 75 3.11 -6.74 10.80
C THR A 75 4.28 -7.56 10.23
N ARG A 76 4.21 -7.86 8.93
CA ARG A 76 4.99 -8.96 8.34
C ARG A 76 6.50 -8.78 8.45
N TYR A 77 7.01 -7.59 8.18
CA TYR A 77 8.45 -7.33 8.29
C TYR A 77 8.93 -7.47 9.75
N ALA A 78 8.14 -7.06 10.75
CA ALA A 78 8.45 -7.28 12.15
C ALA A 78 8.49 -8.78 12.50
N THR A 79 7.52 -9.57 12.03
CA THR A 79 7.54 -11.04 12.18
C THR A 79 8.78 -11.66 11.52
N LEU A 80 9.15 -11.21 10.31
CA LEU A 80 10.34 -11.69 9.61
C LEU A 80 11.64 -11.34 10.35
N ILE A 81 11.75 -10.11 10.86
CA ILE A 81 12.89 -9.68 11.66
C ILE A 81 12.99 -10.51 12.94
N ASN A 82 11.88 -10.69 13.67
CA ASN A 82 11.81 -11.55 14.85
C ASN A 82 12.23 -13.00 14.56
N ASN A 83 11.98 -13.51 13.35
CA ASN A 83 12.42 -14.84 12.92
C ASN A 83 13.92 -14.93 12.61
N ALA A 84 14.58 -13.81 12.29
CA ALA A 84 16.00 -13.75 11.97
C ALA A 84 16.86 -13.49 13.22
N LEU A 85 16.41 -12.61 14.13
CA LEU A 85 17.19 -12.15 15.28
C LEU A 85 17.77 -13.27 16.18
N PRO A 86 17.08 -14.39 16.46
CA PRO A 86 17.65 -15.49 17.24
C PRO A 86 18.88 -16.15 16.61
N PHE A 87 19.04 -16.04 15.28
CA PHE A 87 20.14 -16.64 14.54
C PHE A 87 21.27 -15.65 14.22
N ALA A 88 21.09 -14.37 14.53
CA ALA A 88 22.07 -13.32 14.31
C ALA A 88 23.22 -13.44 15.33
N ALA A 89 24.45 -13.57 14.80
CA ALA A 89 25.66 -13.76 15.60
C ALA A 89 26.56 -12.51 15.65
N GLY A 90 26.18 -11.42 14.98
CA GLY A 90 26.90 -10.16 15.00
C GLY A 90 26.78 -9.44 16.34
N ASP A 91 27.85 -8.76 16.74
CA ASP A 91 27.87 -7.85 17.89
C ASP A 91 26.94 -6.65 17.68
N TYR A 92 26.76 -6.28 16.42
CA TYR A 92 25.88 -5.22 15.96
C TYR A 92 24.78 -5.76 15.05
N ILE A 93 23.60 -5.15 15.15
CA ILE A 93 22.42 -5.47 14.33
C ILE A 93 22.07 -4.25 13.49
N SER A 94 21.78 -4.48 12.22
CA SER A 94 21.30 -3.46 11.30
C SER A 94 20.17 -3.99 10.42
N TYR A 95 19.33 -3.10 9.92
CA TYR A 95 18.10 -3.45 9.21
C TYR A 95 18.12 -2.86 7.80
N LEU A 96 17.59 -3.60 6.84
CA LEU A 96 17.57 -3.23 5.43
C LEU A 96 16.24 -3.65 4.79
N THR A 97 15.74 -2.84 3.86
CA THR A 97 14.59 -3.19 3.02
C THR A 97 15.02 -3.37 1.57
N ASP A 98 14.19 -4.08 0.81
CA ASP A 98 14.39 -4.35 -0.62
C ASP A 98 14.18 -3.14 -1.55
N ASP A 99 14.05 -1.93 -0.99
CA ASP A 99 14.00 -0.65 -1.70
C ASP A 99 15.01 0.38 -1.15
N THR A 100 16.00 -0.09 -0.38
CA THR A 100 17.05 0.74 0.19
C THR A 100 18.44 0.24 -0.19
N VAL A 101 19.37 1.16 -0.41
CA VAL A 101 20.77 0.88 -0.75
C VAL A 101 21.66 1.47 0.34
N TYR A 102 22.57 0.66 0.87
CA TYR A 102 23.63 1.14 1.74
C TYR A 102 24.74 1.81 0.93
N HIS A 103 25.26 2.94 1.42
CA HIS A 103 26.48 3.53 0.87
C HIS A 103 27.70 2.67 1.25
N PRO A 104 28.78 2.65 0.44
CA PRO A 104 29.88 1.70 0.60
C PRO A 104 30.53 1.66 2.00
N ASP A 105 30.59 2.81 2.69
CA ASP A 105 31.22 2.94 3.99
C ASP A 105 30.23 2.86 5.17
N ARG A 106 28.95 2.56 4.93
CA ARG A 106 27.94 2.60 5.99
C ARG A 106 28.32 1.76 7.20
N LEU A 107 28.65 0.48 6.98
CA LEU A 107 28.96 -0.43 8.07
C LEU A 107 30.22 -0.01 8.83
N SER A 108 31.27 0.41 8.12
CA SER A 108 32.54 0.84 8.74
C SER A 108 32.36 2.12 9.54
N ARG A 109 31.61 3.12 9.03
CA ARG A 109 31.29 4.36 9.77
C ARG A 109 30.48 4.06 11.03
N MET A 110 29.42 3.25 10.95
CA MET A 110 28.59 2.92 12.11
C MET A 110 29.35 2.13 13.18
N VAL A 111 30.16 1.13 12.79
CA VAL A 111 31.02 0.39 13.73
C VAL A 111 32.05 1.30 14.37
N GLN A 112 32.70 2.18 13.58
CA GLN A 112 33.67 3.14 14.09
C GLN A 112 33.06 4.08 15.14
N THR A 113 31.80 4.51 14.96
CA THR A 113 31.09 5.31 15.97
C THR A 113 30.97 4.58 17.31
N PHE A 114 30.66 3.27 17.32
CA PHE A 114 30.63 2.48 18.56
C PHE A 114 32.00 2.28 19.21
N LEU A 115 33.08 2.28 18.41
CA LEU A 115 34.45 2.20 18.93
C LEU A 115 34.87 3.54 19.56
N CYS A 116 34.49 4.66 18.95
CA CYS A 116 34.73 6.00 19.48
C CYS A 116 33.84 6.35 20.68
N HIS A 117 32.64 5.76 20.75
CA HIS A 117 31.65 5.96 21.81
C HIS A 117 31.24 4.60 22.41
N PRO A 118 32.09 3.97 23.25
CA PRO A 118 31.83 2.64 23.79
C PRO A 118 30.50 2.53 24.56
N GLU A 119 30.06 3.62 25.19
CA GLU A 119 28.80 3.75 25.91
C GLU A 119 27.55 3.67 25.00
N ALA A 120 27.69 4.06 23.72
CA ALA A 120 26.58 4.08 22.77
C ALA A 120 26.01 2.68 22.59
N GLN A 121 24.68 2.58 22.61
CA GLN A 121 23.96 1.32 22.38
C GLN A 121 23.24 1.31 21.04
N ALA A 122 22.84 2.47 20.53
CA ALA A 122 22.22 2.65 19.22
C ALA A 122 22.80 3.89 18.53
N VAL A 123 23.04 3.78 17.23
CA VAL A 123 23.47 4.88 16.35
C VAL A 123 22.53 4.98 15.16
N TYR A 124 22.42 6.17 14.57
CA TYR A 124 21.64 6.38 13.37
C TYR A 124 22.28 7.40 12.42
N SER A 125 22.03 7.29 11.12
CA SER A 125 22.61 8.14 10.09
C SER A 125 21.61 9.04 9.39
N LYS A 126 22.13 10.01 8.62
CA LYS A 126 21.30 10.69 7.62
C LYS A 126 20.87 9.71 6.54
N GLN A 127 19.68 9.93 6.03
CA GLN A 127 19.11 9.17 4.92
C GLN A 127 18.79 10.09 3.75
N LYS A 128 19.10 9.64 2.53
CA LYS A 128 18.55 10.23 1.31
C LYS A 128 17.28 9.47 0.90
N VAL A 129 16.18 10.17 0.67
CA VAL A 129 14.94 9.58 0.14
C VAL A 129 14.72 10.09 -1.26
N VAL A 130 14.67 9.18 -2.24
CA VAL A 130 14.54 9.49 -3.67
C VAL A 130 13.17 9.03 -4.15
N HIS A 131 12.38 9.94 -4.71
CA HIS A 131 11.13 9.63 -5.38
C HIS A 131 11.38 9.43 -6.87
N VAL A 132 10.91 8.31 -7.40
CA VAL A 132 11.08 7.95 -8.81
C VAL A 132 9.74 7.74 -9.50
N ASN A 133 9.71 7.93 -10.82
CA ASN A 133 8.53 7.63 -11.64
C ASN A 133 8.47 6.13 -12.01
N GLU A 134 7.48 5.73 -12.81
CA GLU A 134 7.32 4.34 -13.27
C GLU A 134 8.50 3.83 -14.13
N ARG A 135 9.33 4.73 -14.67
CA ARG A 135 10.53 4.40 -15.46
C ARG A 135 11.80 4.33 -14.59
N GLY A 136 11.68 4.57 -13.29
CA GLY A 136 12.82 4.65 -12.37
C GLY A 136 13.60 5.96 -12.43
N GLU A 137 13.10 6.97 -13.14
CA GLU A 137 13.74 8.30 -13.22
C GLU A 137 13.41 9.10 -11.96
N GLU A 138 14.41 9.77 -11.39
CA GLU A 138 14.24 10.64 -10.22
C GLU A 138 13.33 11.83 -10.54
N ILE A 139 12.28 12.00 -9.74
CA ILE A 139 11.35 13.15 -9.78
C ILE A 139 11.78 14.19 -8.74
N SER A 140 12.13 13.74 -7.55
CA SER A 140 12.52 14.58 -6.42
C SER A 140 13.27 13.77 -5.37
N HIS A 141 13.94 14.46 -4.43
CA HIS A 141 14.50 13.83 -3.25
C HIS A 141 14.47 14.78 -2.06
N PHE A 142 14.63 14.21 -0.86
CA PHE A 142 14.88 14.96 0.37
C PHE A 142 15.83 14.17 1.28
N TYR A 143 16.28 14.80 2.36
CA TYR A 143 17.13 14.16 3.37
C TYR A 143 16.41 14.11 4.71
N ARG A 144 16.55 12.99 5.42
CA ARG A 144 16.27 12.93 6.86
C ARG A 144 17.57 13.19 7.60
N ASP A 145 17.55 14.17 8.48
CA ASP A 145 18.74 14.61 9.19
C ASP A 145 19.04 13.76 10.43
N ALA A 146 20.32 13.69 10.80
CA ALA A 146 20.86 13.04 11.99
C ALA A 146 21.84 14.01 12.67
N ASN A 147 21.27 14.99 13.38
CA ASN A 147 22.03 16.12 13.91
C ASN A 147 22.00 16.20 15.45
N ALA A 148 21.25 15.32 16.12
CA ALA A 148 21.05 15.38 17.56
C ALA A 148 20.96 13.98 18.18
N VAL A 149 21.27 13.86 19.47
CA VAL A 149 21.00 12.66 20.24
C VAL A 149 19.48 12.56 20.45
N LEU A 150 18.88 11.40 20.16
CA LEU A 150 17.43 11.22 20.24
C LEU A 150 17.02 10.25 21.36
N ASP A 151 16.31 10.77 22.35
CA ASP A 151 15.55 9.98 23.33
C ASP A 151 14.14 9.60 22.82
N GLN A 152 13.74 10.14 21.65
CA GLN A 152 12.48 9.84 20.96
C GLN A 152 12.71 9.69 19.46
N ALA A 153 13.23 8.55 19.02
CA ALA A 153 13.56 8.27 17.62
C ALA A 153 12.33 7.88 16.77
N ALA A 154 11.22 7.49 17.40
CA ALA A 154 9.98 7.12 16.73
C ALA A 154 9.52 8.22 15.76
N PHE A 155 9.15 7.83 14.53
CA PHE A 155 8.71 8.71 13.45
C PHE A 155 9.75 9.74 12.94
N GLN A 156 10.94 9.81 13.55
CA GLN A 156 12.04 10.69 13.11
C GLN A 156 13.10 9.90 12.34
N VAL A 157 13.38 8.67 12.78
CA VAL A 157 14.43 7.81 12.24
C VAL A 157 13.81 6.69 11.41
N ASP A 158 14.27 6.55 10.17
CA ASP A 158 13.81 5.50 9.27
C ASP A 158 14.39 4.12 9.66
N HIS A 159 13.63 3.07 9.33
CA HIS A 159 13.98 1.67 9.48
C HIS A 159 15.44 1.34 9.11
N CYS A 160 15.92 1.82 7.97
CA CYS A 160 17.20 1.39 7.40
C CYS A 160 18.41 2.19 7.89
N SER A 161 18.20 3.25 8.66
CA SER A 161 19.27 4.20 9.03
C SER A 161 19.88 3.92 10.39
N VAL A 162 19.66 2.73 10.96
CA VAL A 162 20.01 2.40 12.35
C VAL A 162 20.97 1.21 12.42
N MET A 163 21.87 1.27 13.41
CA MET A 163 22.60 0.12 13.91
C MET A 163 22.58 0.15 15.44
N HIS A 164 22.41 -1.01 16.08
CA HIS A 164 22.46 -1.10 17.54
C HIS A 164 23.24 -2.32 18.02
N ARG A 165 23.69 -2.29 19.27
CA ARG A 165 24.33 -3.44 19.91
C ARG A 165 23.32 -4.58 20.07
N ARG A 166 23.75 -5.81 19.76
CA ARG A 166 22.94 -7.02 19.93
C ARG A 166 22.45 -7.20 21.37
N SER A 167 23.24 -6.80 22.35
CA SER A 167 22.89 -6.86 23.78
C SER A 167 21.61 -6.12 24.17
N LEU A 168 21.15 -5.15 23.37
CA LEU A 168 19.85 -4.51 23.60
C LEU A 168 18.67 -5.48 23.38
N LEU A 169 18.81 -6.47 22.50
CA LEU A 169 17.73 -7.37 22.14
C LEU A 169 17.26 -8.20 23.34
N ASP A 170 18.19 -8.66 24.19
CA ASP A 170 17.86 -9.44 25.38
C ASP A 170 17.05 -8.59 26.37
N ARG A 171 17.50 -7.35 26.62
CA ARG A 171 16.79 -6.39 27.49
C ARG A 171 15.40 -6.05 26.96
N ILE A 172 15.27 -5.87 25.64
CA ILE A 172 13.97 -5.61 24.98
C ILE A 172 13.05 -6.81 25.13
N LYS A 173 13.53 -8.02 24.81
CA LYS A 173 12.73 -9.23 24.92
C LYS A 173 12.29 -9.52 26.35
N ASP A 174 13.16 -9.31 27.33
CA ASP A 174 12.83 -9.53 28.75
C ASP A 174 11.73 -8.58 29.24
N LYS A 175 11.74 -7.32 28.77
CA LYS A 175 10.73 -6.31 29.17
C LYS A 175 9.41 -6.44 28.42
N TYR A 176 9.45 -6.72 27.11
CA TYR A 176 8.28 -6.65 26.23
C TYR A 176 7.76 -8.02 25.78
N GLY A 177 8.46 -9.11 26.08
CA GLY A 177 8.11 -10.48 25.66
C GLY A 177 8.49 -10.81 24.20
N SER A 178 8.82 -9.82 23.38
CA SER A 178 9.29 -9.96 21.99
C SER A 178 10.31 -8.88 21.64
N TYR A 179 11.03 -9.02 20.52
CA TYR A 179 11.93 -7.96 20.03
C TYR A 179 11.11 -6.85 19.38
N TRP A 180 10.70 -7.07 18.12
CA TRP A 180 9.79 -6.20 17.38
C TRP A 180 8.35 -6.51 17.75
N ASP A 181 7.52 -5.47 17.78
CA ASP A 181 6.08 -5.60 17.91
C ASP A 181 5.50 -5.93 16.53
N ASP A 182 4.91 -7.13 16.38
CA ASP A 182 4.29 -7.55 15.14
C ASP A 182 2.76 -7.53 15.16
N ASP A 183 2.15 -6.80 16.09
CA ASP A 183 0.72 -6.56 16.08
C ASP A 183 0.29 -5.89 14.76
N MET A 184 -0.86 -6.30 14.22
CA MET A 184 -1.40 -5.78 12.95
C MET A 184 -1.70 -4.28 12.99
N MET A 185 -1.97 -3.72 14.16
CA MET A 185 -2.23 -2.28 14.34
C MET A 185 -1.00 -1.42 14.03
N HIS A 186 0.21 -2.01 14.08
CA HIS A 186 1.48 -1.33 13.86
C HIS A 186 2.01 -1.49 12.43
N TRP A 187 1.20 -1.99 11.50
CA TRP A 187 1.66 -2.35 10.14
C TRP A 187 2.44 -1.25 9.43
N ASN A 188 1.98 -0.01 9.54
CA ASN A 188 2.53 1.15 8.86
C ASN A 188 3.69 1.85 9.60
N HIS A 189 4.03 1.42 10.82
CA HIS A 189 4.98 2.13 11.70
C HIS A 189 5.67 1.23 12.74
N GLY A 190 5.86 -0.06 12.43
CA GLY A 190 6.44 -1.05 13.34
C GLY A 190 7.90 -0.74 13.70
N ASP A 191 8.63 -0.04 12.83
CA ASP A 191 9.94 0.54 13.12
C ASP A 191 9.87 1.57 14.26
N SER A 192 8.95 2.52 14.19
CA SER A 192 8.71 3.48 15.26
C SER A 192 8.37 2.81 16.59
N ILE A 193 7.56 1.74 16.58
CA ILE A 193 7.25 0.99 17.80
C ILE A 193 8.50 0.30 18.35
N PHE A 194 9.34 -0.27 17.49
CA PHE A 194 10.61 -0.84 17.93
C PHE A 194 11.56 0.24 18.48
N TRP A 195 11.61 1.43 17.87
CA TRP A 195 12.40 2.56 18.36
C TRP A 195 11.97 3.02 19.76
N ILE A 196 10.67 3.04 20.07
CA ILE A 196 10.17 3.29 21.44
C ILE A 196 10.73 2.26 22.43
N ARG A 197 10.77 0.97 22.03
CA ARG A 197 11.35 -0.11 22.87
C ARG A 197 12.85 0.08 23.06
N VAL A 198 13.59 0.53 22.04
CA VAL A 198 15.02 0.83 22.13
C VAL A 198 15.27 2.05 23.03
N ASN A 199 14.52 3.14 22.84
CA ASN A 199 14.67 4.38 23.62
C ASN A 199 14.36 4.21 25.12
N THR A 200 13.64 3.16 25.49
CA THR A 200 13.48 2.77 26.91
C THR A 200 14.80 2.41 27.59
N PHE A 201 15.83 2.06 26.81
CA PHE A 201 17.10 1.55 27.32
C PHE A 201 18.32 2.40 26.92
N ALA A 202 18.24 3.13 25.80
CA ALA A 202 19.33 3.96 25.32
C ALA A 202 18.87 5.02 24.30
N PRO A 203 19.52 6.19 24.28
CA PRO A 203 19.33 7.17 23.21
C PRO A 203 19.98 6.70 21.90
N PHE A 204 19.58 7.34 20.80
CA PHE A 204 20.19 7.14 19.48
C PHE A 204 21.25 8.22 19.26
N LEU A 205 22.50 7.82 19.04
CA LEU A 205 23.60 8.73 18.75
C LEU A 205 23.67 9.03 17.23
N PRO A 206 23.69 10.30 16.81
CA PRO A 206 23.67 10.68 15.40
C PRO A 206 25.01 10.47 14.71
N ILE A 207 24.94 10.10 13.43
CA ILE A 207 26.02 10.14 12.46
C ILE A 207 25.58 11.07 11.34
N ASN A 208 26.18 12.26 11.29
CA ASN A 208 25.82 13.34 10.36
C ASN A 208 26.40 13.11 8.95
N GLU A 209 26.16 11.92 8.40
CA GLU A 209 26.57 11.48 7.06
C GLU A 209 25.43 10.71 6.42
N VAL A 210 25.27 10.86 5.11
CA VAL A 210 24.28 10.09 4.34
C VAL A 210 24.84 8.69 4.12
N LEU A 211 24.32 7.70 4.85
CA LEU A 211 24.83 6.33 4.77
C LEU A 211 23.87 5.35 4.10
N ASP A 212 22.64 5.76 3.81
CA ASP A 212 21.66 4.97 3.06
C ASP A 212 20.80 5.84 2.14
N THR A 213 20.36 5.25 1.02
CA THR A 213 19.44 5.85 0.06
C THR A 213 18.23 4.94 -0.14
N THR A 214 17.04 5.46 0.11
CA THR A 214 15.76 4.75 -0.06
C THR A 214 15.03 5.25 -1.29
N TYR A 215 14.52 4.34 -2.11
CA TYR A 215 13.76 4.65 -3.32
C TYR A 215 12.26 4.48 -3.10
N LYS A 216 11.49 5.54 -3.37
CA LYS A 216 10.03 5.54 -3.30
C LYS A 216 9.46 5.55 -4.72
N THR A 217 8.86 4.44 -5.12
CA THR A 217 8.22 4.25 -6.42
C THR A 217 6.72 4.54 -6.31
N PRO A 218 5.98 4.70 -7.44
CA PRO A 218 4.53 4.80 -7.40
C PRO A 218 3.85 3.58 -6.73
N ASN A 219 4.52 2.43 -6.73
CA ASN A 219 4.04 1.18 -6.13
C ASN A 219 4.53 0.97 -4.69
N SER A 220 5.36 1.86 -4.13
CA SER A 220 5.77 1.77 -2.73
C SER A 220 4.54 1.77 -1.82
N PHE A 221 4.57 0.94 -0.78
CA PHE A 221 3.43 0.71 0.12
C PHE A 221 2.81 2.02 0.61
N GLN A 222 3.62 2.99 1.04
CA GLN A 222 3.14 4.27 1.54
C GLN A 222 2.31 5.03 0.50
N ASN A 223 2.77 5.05 -0.77
CA ASN A 223 2.09 5.73 -1.87
C ASN A 223 0.81 4.99 -2.28
N ALA A 224 0.87 3.66 -2.37
CA ALA A 224 -0.28 2.82 -2.69
C ALA A 224 -1.33 2.84 -1.56
N TYR A 225 -0.92 2.96 -0.30
CA TYR A 225 -1.80 3.05 0.87
C TYR A 225 -2.42 4.44 1.05
N GLN A 226 -1.72 5.50 0.62
CA GLN A 226 -2.18 6.87 0.80
C GLN A 226 -3.62 7.05 0.28
N PHE A 227 -4.46 7.67 1.10
CA PHE A 227 -5.88 7.95 0.80
C PHE A 227 -6.77 6.71 0.63
N LEU A 228 -6.35 5.54 1.10
CA LEU A 228 -7.25 4.39 1.17
C LEU A 228 -8.23 4.52 2.34
N PRO A 229 -9.54 4.33 2.12
CA PRO A 229 -10.51 4.14 3.19
C PRO A 229 -10.35 2.76 3.86
N ALA A 230 -10.97 2.59 5.03
CA ALA A 230 -10.93 1.32 5.78
C ALA A 230 -11.46 0.15 4.94
N ASP A 231 -12.60 0.38 4.29
CA ASP A 231 -13.18 -0.54 3.31
C ASP A 231 -13.00 0.03 1.91
N LEU A 232 -12.46 -0.78 0.99
CA LEU A 232 -12.35 -0.41 -0.41
C LEU A 232 -13.75 -0.31 -1.02
N ILE A 233 -13.86 0.55 -2.04
CA ILE A 233 -15.15 0.93 -2.58
C ILE A 233 -15.58 -0.08 -3.66
N ASP A 234 -16.70 -0.78 -3.47
CA ASP A 234 -17.28 -1.71 -4.47
C ASP A 234 -17.51 -1.04 -5.82
N GLY A 235 -17.19 -1.73 -6.91
CA GLY A 235 -17.22 -1.19 -8.26
C GLY A 235 -15.92 -0.53 -8.71
N THR A 236 -14.85 -0.75 -7.96
CA THR A 236 -13.51 -0.24 -8.29
C THR A 236 -12.72 -1.34 -8.99
N PHE A 237 -12.05 -0.97 -10.09
CA PHE A 237 -10.99 -1.79 -10.66
C PHE A 237 -9.70 -1.54 -9.89
N VAL A 238 -9.08 -2.60 -9.39
CA VAL A 238 -7.90 -2.53 -8.53
C VAL A 238 -6.80 -3.45 -9.04
N LYS A 239 -5.54 -3.11 -8.77
CA LYS A 239 -4.40 -3.99 -9.03
C LYS A 239 -3.43 -4.01 -7.87
N GLY A 240 -2.83 -5.17 -7.64
CA GLY A 240 -1.78 -5.38 -6.64
C GLY A 240 -0.38 -5.37 -7.25
N SER A 241 0.58 -5.94 -6.54
CA SER A 241 1.96 -6.10 -7.03
C SER A 241 2.07 -7.10 -8.20
N ASP A 242 1.12 -8.03 -8.30
CA ASP A 242 1.02 -9.03 -9.38
C ASP A 242 0.60 -8.45 -10.74
N GLN A 243 0.23 -7.16 -10.78
CA GLN A 243 -0.26 -6.42 -11.95
C GLN A 243 -1.57 -6.95 -12.57
N HIS A 244 -2.21 -7.98 -12.00
CA HIS A 244 -3.53 -8.40 -12.44
C HIS A 244 -4.58 -7.38 -12.01
N VAL A 245 -5.57 -7.15 -12.88
CA VAL A 245 -6.69 -6.27 -12.57
C VAL A 245 -7.86 -7.08 -12.04
N TYR A 246 -8.36 -6.63 -10.89
CA TYR A 246 -9.51 -7.19 -10.22
C TYR A 246 -10.64 -6.16 -10.15
N PHE A 247 -11.89 -6.61 -10.19
CA PHE A 247 -13.06 -5.82 -9.90
C PHE A 247 -13.57 -6.16 -8.51
N LEU A 248 -13.73 -5.15 -7.65
CA LEU A 248 -14.27 -5.33 -6.31
C LEU A 248 -15.80 -5.31 -6.34
N ASP A 249 -16.41 -6.33 -5.75
CA ASP A 249 -17.86 -6.41 -5.59
C ASP A 249 -18.19 -7.17 -4.30
N GLN A 250 -18.83 -6.50 -3.33
CA GLN A 250 -19.36 -7.07 -2.10
C GLN A 250 -18.35 -7.96 -1.33
N GLY A 251 -17.14 -7.44 -1.12
CA GLY A 251 -16.09 -8.18 -0.39
C GLY A 251 -15.36 -9.26 -1.21
N VAL A 252 -15.67 -9.38 -2.50
CA VAL A 252 -15.02 -10.29 -3.44
C VAL A 252 -14.20 -9.48 -4.44
N ARG A 253 -12.99 -9.95 -4.75
CA ARG A 253 -12.18 -9.45 -5.86
C ARG A 253 -12.27 -10.45 -7.00
N HIS A 254 -12.80 -10.00 -8.13
CA HIS A 254 -12.98 -10.84 -9.31
C HIS A 254 -11.91 -10.52 -10.33
N PRO A 255 -11.19 -11.50 -10.88
CA PRO A 255 -10.37 -11.29 -12.07
C PRO A 255 -11.23 -10.70 -13.20
N VAL A 256 -10.64 -9.78 -13.98
CA VAL A 256 -11.34 -9.13 -15.10
C VAL A 256 -10.64 -9.49 -16.41
N GLY A 257 -11.41 -9.97 -17.39
CA GLY A 257 -10.87 -10.27 -18.71
C GLY A 257 -10.48 -9.03 -19.52
N GLU A 258 -9.50 -9.18 -20.41
CA GLU A 258 -8.94 -8.09 -21.24
C GLU A 258 -9.97 -7.37 -22.13
N ARG A 259 -11.11 -8.01 -22.44
CA ARG A 259 -12.23 -7.38 -23.17
C ARG A 259 -12.73 -6.09 -22.50
N TRP A 260 -12.50 -5.94 -21.19
CA TRP A 260 -12.92 -4.78 -20.40
C TRP A 260 -11.81 -3.73 -20.24
N SER A 261 -10.62 -3.93 -20.85
CA SER A 261 -9.45 -3.06 -20.68
C SER A 261 -9.73 -1.59 -20.97
N SER A 262 -10.48 -1.27 -22.01
CA SER A 262 -10.89 0.11 -22.32
C SER A 262 -11.69 0.79 -21.21
N VAL A 263 -12.34 0.02 -20.32
CA VAL A 263 -13.11 0.53 -19.18
C VAL A 263 -12.23 0.73 -17.95
N TYR A 264 -11.22 -0.12 -17.73
CA TYR A 264 -10.44 -0.11 -16.50
C TYR A 264 -9.01 0.45 -16.61
N LEU A 265 -8.38 0.49 -17.79
CA LEU A 265 -6.96 0.83 -17.92
C LEU A 265 -6.63 2.19 -17.26
N ASP A 266 -7.42 3.23 -17.56
CA ASP A 266 -7.21 4.56 -16.99
C ASP A 266 -7.93 4.80 -15.65
N ARG A 267 -8.50 3.74 -15.04
CA ARG A 267 -9.34 3.80 -13.83
C ARG A 267 -8.89 2.83 -12.75
N THR A 268 -7.84 2.05 -13.00
CA THR A 268 -7.37 1.03 -12.07
C THR A 268 -6.64 1.69 -10.91
N VAL A 269 -7.06 1.36 -9.69
CA VAL A 269 -6.44 1.86 -8.46
C VAL A 269 -5.39 0.85 -7.99
N VAL A 270 -4.18 1.32 -7.70
CA VAL A 270 -3.15 0.48 -7.08
C VAL A 270 -3.47 0.30 -5.60
N ILE A 271 -3.59 -0.95 -5.17
CA ILE A 271 -3.89 -1.35 -3.80
C ILE A 271 -2.73 -2.21 -3.28
N PRO A 272 -2.18 -1.94 -2.08
CA PRO A 272 -1.20 -2.83 -1.47
C PRO A 272 -1.77 -4.23 -1.29
N ASP A 273 -1.01 -5.26 -1.67
CA ASP A 273 -1.44 -6.66 -1.58
C ASP A 273 -2.09 -7.04 -0.24
N PRO A 274 -1.54 -6.67 0.94
CA PRO A 274 -2.18 -7.01 2.20
C PRO A 274 -3.65 -6.55 2.28
N HIS A 275 -3.97 -5.36 1.74
CA HIS A 275 -5.33 -4.82 1.71
C HIS A 275 -6.19 -5.51 0.67
N LEU A 276 -5.63 -5.73 -0.53
CA LEU A 276 -6.33 -6.43 -1.59
C LEU A 276 -6.65 -7.89 -1.21
N PHE A 277 -5.84 -8.51 -0.35
CA PHE A 277 -5.93 -9.92 0.03
C PHE A 277 -6.95 -10.18 1.14
N GLN A 278 -7.53 -9.11 1.72
CA GLN A 278 -8.72 -9.20 2.59
C GLN A 278 -9.97 -9.62 1.81
N TYR A 279 -10.00 -9.37 0.51
CA TYR A 279 -11.13 -9.66 -0.37
C TYR A 279 -11.00 -11.07 -0.93
N HIS A 280 -12.08 -11.85 -0.85
CA HIS A 280 -12.09 -13.22 -1.34
C HIS A 280 -11.87 -13.26 -2.84
N MET A 281 -11.08 -14.23 -3.33
CA MET A 281 -10.90 -14.41 -4.77
C MET A 281 -12.18 -15.01 -5.36
N GLY A 282 -12.81 -14.27 -6.27
CA GLY A 282 -13.98 -14.70 -7.03
C GLY A 282 -13.63 -15.34 -8.37
N LYS A 283 -14.65 -15.79 -9.09
CA LYS A 283 -14.52 -16.20 -10.50
C LYS A 283 -14.34 -14.97 -11.40
N CYS A 284 -13.74 -15.16 -12.57
CA CYS A 284 -13.70 -14.11 -13.58
C CYS A 284 -15.12 -13.67 -13.95
N LEU A 285 -15.38 -12.35 -14.00
CA LEU A 285 -16.68 -11.81 -14.35
C LEU A 285 -16.86 -11.74 -15.87
N ASN A 286 -17.98 -12.27 -16.36
CA ASN A 286 -18.38 -12.09 -17.76
C ASN A 286 -18.63 -10.60 -18.04
N ILE A 287 -19.39 -9.94 -17.16
CA ILE A 287 -19.72 -8.51 -17.22
C ILE A 287 -19.58 -7.91 -15.80
N PRO A 288 -18.64 -6.97 -15.58
CA PRO A 288 -18.53 -6.25 -14.32
C PRO A 288 -19.75 -5.34 -14.07
N ASN A 289 -20.08 -5.10 -12.81
CA ASN A 289 -21.06 -4.07 -12.45
C ASN A 289 -20.54 -2.66 -12.80
N TYR A 290 -21.46 -1.72 -12.92
CA TYR A 290 -21.25 -0.29 -13.17
C TYR A 290 -20.63 0.08 -14.52
N VAL A 291 -20.71 -0.81 -15.50
CA VAL A 291 -20.27 -0.58 -16.88
C VAL A 291 -21.45 -0.23 -17.79
N LEU A 292 -21.16 0.46 -18.90
CA LEU A 292 -22.13 0.76 -19.94
C LEU A 292 -21.98 -0.25 -21.08
N VAL A 293 -23.11 -0.84 -21.49
CA VAL A 293 -23.14 -1.80 -22.58
C VAL A 293 -24.25 -1.48 -23.58
N LYS A 294 -24.10 -2.00 -24.79
CA LYS A 294 -25.15 -2.03 -25.81
C LYS A 294 -25.03 -3.31 -26.64
N GLU A 295 -26.12 -3.68 -27.30
CA GLU A 295 -26.10 -4.67 -28.38
C GLU A 295 -25.54 -4.03 -29.67
N ALA A 296 -24.98 -4.85 -30.56
CA ALA A 296 -24.69 -4.43 -31.92
C ALA A 296 -25.97 -3.93 -32.62
N ASP A 297 -25.86 -2.88 -33.43
CA ASP A 297 -26.94 -2.32 -34.25
C ASP A 297 -28.22 -1.82 -33.53
N GLN A 298 -28.26 -1.87 -32.19
CA GLN A 298 -29.31 -1.28 -31.38
C GLN A 298 -28.88 0.05 -30.76
N PRO A 299 -29.76 1.08 -30.72
CA PRO A 299 -29.44 2.37 -30.12
C PRO A 299 -29.55 2.37 -28.59
N ALA A 300 -30.18 1.36 -28.00
CA ALA A 300 -30.40 1.26 -26.57
C ALA A 300 -29.09 1.03 -25.81
N VAL A 301 -28.87 1.82 -24.75
CA VAL A 301 -27.71 1.70 -23.86
C VAL A 301 -28.20 1.27 -22.49
N PHE A 302 -27.51 0.29 -21.91
CA PHE A 302 -27.80 -0.26 -20.60
C PHE A 302 -26.63 0.01 -19.66
N TYR A 303 -26.96 0.30 -18.41
CA TYR A 303 -26.02 0.34 -17.31
C TYR A 303 -26.17 -0.94 -16.50
N ILE A 304 -25.06 -1.63 -16.27
CA ILE A 304 -25.07 -2.88 -15.50
C ILE A 304 -24.94 -2.55 -14.02
N ASP A 305 -25.83 -3.07 -13.19
CA ASP A 305 -25.91 -2.70 -11.78
C ASP A 305 -26.53 -3.85 -10.98
N ALA A 306 -25.83 -4.33 -9.96
CA ALA A 306 -26.20 -5.51 -9.18
C ALA A 306 -26.62 -6.72 -10.05
N GLY A 307 -25.89 -6.98 -11.14
CA GLY A 307 -26.17 -8.07 -12.07
C GLY A 307 -27.40 -7.88 -12.97
N LYS A 308 -28.00 -6.68 -12.98
CA LYS A 308 -29.15 -6.33 -13.81
C LYS A 308 -28.75 -5.35 -14.90
N LYS A 309 -29.38 -5.46 -16.07
CA LYS A 309 -29.30 -4.42 -17.11
C LYS A 309 -30.36 -3.36 -16.83
N ARG A 310 -29.94 -2.11 -16.70
CA ARG A 310 -30.83 -0.96 -16.47
C ARG A 310 -30.79 -0.05 -17.67
N ARG A 311 -31.90 0.06 -18.39
CA ARG A 311 -31.99 0.92 -19.58
C ARG A 311 -31.79 2.39 -19.20
N ILE A 312 -30.95 3.11 -19.95
CA ILE A 312 -30.86 4.58 -19.84
C ILE A 312 -32.01 5.17 -20.67
N GLU A 313 -32.98 5.76 -19.99
CA GLU A 313 -34.28 6.09 -20.59
C GLU A 313 -34.19 7.26 -21.60
N SER A 314 -33.30 8.23 -21.35
CA SER A 314 -33.22 9.44 -22.17
C SER A 314 -31.80 9.99 -22.29
N GLN A 315 -31.58 10.78 -23.35
CA GLN A 315 -30.35 11.55 -23.53
C GLN A 315 -30.13 12.56 -22.40
N HIS A 316 -31.20 13.07 -21.79
CA HIS A 316 -31.12 13.94 -20.62
C HIS A 316 -30.56 13.19 -19.40
N ALA A 317 -31.04 11.98 -19.11
CA ALA A 317 -30.46 11.14 -18.07
C ALA A 317 -28.99 10.80 -18.37
N PHE A 318 -28.69 10.50 -19.64
CA PHE A 318 -27.32 10.20 -20.07
C PHE A 318 -26.34 11.35 -19.77
N GLN A 319 -26.75 12.58 -20.06
CA GLN A 319 -25.96 13.79 -19.80
C GLN A 319 -25.90 14.15 -18.32
N PHE A 320 -27.03 14.07 -17.60
CA PHE A 320 -27.10 14.43 -16.18
C PHE A 320 -26.18 13.56 -15.32
N TYR A 321 -26.18 12.24 -15.54
CA TYR A 321 -25.28 11.32 -14.85
C TYR A 321 -23.85 11.31 -15.43
N GLN A 322 -23.61 12.14 -16.45
CA GLN A 322 -22.35 12.34 -17.16
C GLN A 322 -21.72 11.02 -17.66
N PHE A 323 -22.56 10.14 -18.21
CA PHE A 323 -22.07 8.97 -18.94
C PHE A 323 -21.31 9.42 -20.19
N LYS A 324 -20.30 8.64 -20.59
CA LYS A 324 -19.47 8.95 -21.76
C LYS A 324 -19.67 7.90 -22.83
N ARG A 325 -19.87 8.33 -24.08
CA ARG A 325 -20.06 7.41 -25.22
C ARG A 325 -18.86 6.47 -25.42
N LYS A 326 -17.64 6.95 -25.15
CA LYS A 326 -16.40 6.15 -25.23
C LYS A 326 -16.34 5.00 -24.23
N ASP A 327 -17.18 5.03 -23.18
CA ASP A 327 -17.21 3.99 -22.14
C ASP A 327 -18.25 2.89 -22.44
N ILE A 328 -19.00 3.01 -23.54
CA ILE A 328 -20.02 2.03 -23.93
C ILE A 328 -19.34 0.90 -24.68
N LEU A 329 -19.44 -0.33 -24.17
CA LEU A 329 -18.98 -1.52 -24.89
C LEU A 329 -20.13 -2.20 -25.63
N THR A 330 -19.83 -2.68 -26.82
CA THR A 330 -20.72 -3.57 -27.55
C THR A 330 -20.53 -4.99 -27.03
N ILE A 331 -21.62 -5.68 -26.69
CA ILE A 331 -21.62 -7.08 -26.24
C ILE A 331 -22.56 -7.92 -27.10
N GLU A 332 -22.40 -9.24 -27.05
CA GLU A 332 -23.29 -10.16 -27.77
C GLU A 332 -24.72 -10.08 -27.21
N LYS A 333 -25.69 -10.27 -28.10
CA LYS A 333 -27.12 -10.17 -27.78
C LYS A 333 -27.51 -11.16 -26.69
N GLU A 334 -27.05 -12.40 -26.82
CA GLU A 334 -27.36 -13.51 -25.91
C GLU A 334 -26.91 -13.18 -24.48
N VAL A 335 -25.71 -12.61 -24.34
CA VAL A 335 -25.17 -12.21 -23.03
C VAL A 335 -25.99 -11.08 -22.40
N LEU A 336 -26.49 -10.14 -23.21
CA LEU A 336 -27.36 -9.08 -22.73
C LEU A 336 -28.76 -9.62 -22.37
N GLU A 337 -29.30 -10.57 -23.12
CA GLU A 337 -30.60 -11.20 -22.88
C GLU A 337 -30.64 -12.03 -21.59
N ASP A 338 -29.52 -12.67 -21.23
CA ASP A 338 -29.38 -13.43 -19.97
C ASP A 338 -29.45 -12.56 -18.70
N LEU A 339 -29.22 -11.24 -18.82
CA LEU A 339 -29.31 -10.31 -17.70
C LEU A 339 -30.76 -9.92 -17.40
N GLN A 340 -31.14 -10.03 -16.13
CA GLN A 340 -32.43 -9.55 -15.64
C GLN A 340 -32.58 -8.03 -15.86
N GLU A 341 -33.80 -7.61 -16.22
CA GLU A 341 -34.15 -6.19 -16.32
C GLU A 341 -34.21 -5.54 -14.92
N GLY A 342 -33.54 -4.40 -14.78
CA GLY A 342 -33.63 -3.54 -13.61
C GLY A 342 -34.42 -2.27 -13.89
N PRO A 343 -34.76 -1.49 -12.85
CA PRO A 343 -35.47 -0.23 -13.03
C PRO A 343 -34.66 0.72 -13.92
N PRO A 344 -35.28 1.40 -14.89
CA PRO A 344 -34.56 2.27 -15.83
C PRO A 344 -33.87 3.41 -15.09
N ILE A 345 -32.74 3.86 -15.62
CA ILE A 345 -32.07 5.07 -15.14
C ILE A 345 -32.78 6.26 -15.77
N THR A 346 -33.43 7.04 -14.92
CA THR A 346 -34.27 8.15 -15.31
C THR A 346 -33.78 9.46 -14.72
N ARG A 347 -34.14 10.55 -15.41
CA ARG A 347 -34.01 11.92 -14.89
C ARG A 347 -35.22 12.71 -15.35
N ASP A 348 -36.17 12.88 -14.46
CA ASP A 348 -37.36 13.67 -14.73
C ASP A 348 -37.07 15.18 -14.66
N ARG A 349 -38.07 15.99 -15.05
CA ARG A 349 -38.00 17.46 -14.94
C ARG A 349 -38.40 17.99 -13.56
N SER A 350 -38.90 17.14 -12.67
CA SER A 350 -39.36 17.52 -11.32
C SER A 350 -38.18 17.86 -10.39
N GLY A 351 -37.00 17.35 -10.73
CA GLY A 351 -35.79 17.55 -9.95
C GLY A 351 -35.52 16.43 -8.96
N VAL A 352 -36.43 15.48 -8.75
CA VAL A 352 -36.22 14.30 -7.90
C VAL A 352 -35.32 13.28 -8.61
N ILE A 353 -34.44 12.62 -7.86
CA ILE A 353 -33.55 11.57 -8.38
C ILE A 353 -34.12 10.20 -7.99
N ALA A 354 -35.07 9.67 -8.75
CA ALA A 354 -35.76 8.42 -8.37
C ALA A 354 -34.87 7.17 -8.52
N ASN A 355 -34.27 6.98 -9.70
CA ASN A 355 -33.51 5.78 -10.06
C ASN A 355 -32.09 6.12 -10.56
N PRO A 356 -31.21 6.69 -9.72
CA PRO A 356 -29.82 6.95 -10.11
C PRO A 356 -29.05 5.66 -10.44
N PRO A 357 -27.96 5.73 -11.20
CA PRO A 357 -27.01 4.62 -11.33
C PRO A 357 -26.41 4.27 -9.97
N GLY A 358 -26.22 2.97 -9.70
CA GLY A 358 -25.78 2.44 -8.41
C GLY A 358 -24.37 2.81 -7.96
N ARG A 359 -23.57 3.53 -8.78
CA ARG A 359 -22.26 4.07 -8.39
C ARG A 359 -22.03 5.44 -9.00
N ARG A 360 -22.23 6.51 -8.23
CA ARG A 360 -21.99 7.89 -8.71
C ARG A 360 -21.61 8.90 -7.63
N LEU A 361 -20.70 9.82 -7.96
CA LEU A 361 -20.38 10.97 -7.12
C LEU A 361 -21.40 12.11 -7.25
N PHE A 362 -21.74 12.70 -6.11
CA PHE A 362 -22.60 13.86 -5.95
C PHE A 362 -21.91 14.94 -5.10
N PHE A 363 -22.29 16.20 -5.33
CA PHE A 363 -21.90 17.34 -4.52
C PHE A 363 -23.15 17.98 -3.95
N ILE A 364 -23.27 17.95 -2.62
CA ILE A 364 -24.47 18.33 -1.87
C ILE A 364 -24.01 19.24 -0.74
N GLU A 365 -24.52 20.47 -0.71
CA GLU A 365 -24.28 21.44 0.37
C GLU A 365 -22.81 21.59 0.82
N ARG A 366 -21.91 21.70 -0.18
CA ARG A 366 -20.44 21.84 -0.02
C ARG A 366 -19.69 20.56 0.34
N GLU A 367 -20.38 19.44 0.47
CA GLU A 367 -19.80 18.14 0.73
C GLU A 367 -19.90 17.21 -0.48
N ARG A 368 -19.05 16.19 -0.50
CA ARG A 368 -19.06 15.16 -1.56
C ARG A 368 -19.67 13.89 -0.99
N PHE A 369 -20.52 13.27 -1.79
CA PHE A 369 -21.12 11.98 -1.49
C PHE A 369 -20.87 11.01 -2.63
N LEU A 370 -20.61 9.76 -2.29
CA LEU A 370 -20.71 8.64 -3.20
C LEU A 370 -22.07 7.97 -3.00
N PHE A 371 -22.91 7.97 -4.02
CA PHE A 371 -24.04 7.05 -4.07
C PHE A 371 -23.53 5.67 -4.49
N LEU A 372 -23.71 4.68 -3.63
CA LEU A 372 -23.31 3.30 -3.82
C LEU A 372 -24.41 2.37 -3.32
N ASN A 373 -24.87 1.44 -4.16
CA ASN A 373 -25.84 0.41 -3.77
C ASN A 373 -27.09 0.95 -3.04
N GLY A 374 -27.63 2.09 -3.48
CA GLY A 374 -28.83 2.69 -2.88
C GLY A 374 -28.57 3.62 -1.69
N VAL A 375 -27.32 3.82 -1.29
CA VAL A 375 -26.94 4.58 -0.09
C VAL A 375 -26.01 5.72 -0.46
N PHE A 376 -26.20 6.90 0.13
CA PHE A 376 -25.26 8.02 0.02
C PHE A 376 -24.22 7.96 1.13
N HIS A 377 -22.95 7.87 0.76
CA HIS A 377 -21.82 7.83 1.69
C HIS A 377 -21.03 9.14 1.60
N PRO A 378 -20.80 9.87 2.70
CA PRO A 378 -19.84 10.97 2.70
C PRO A 378 -18.47 10.47 2.24
N ILE A 379 -17.76 11.23 1.41
CA ILE A 379 -16.46 10.81 0.87
C ILE A 379 -15.49 12.00 0.82
N SER A 380 -14.26 11.80 1.29
CA SER A 380 -13.27 12.88 1.29
C SER A 380 -12.73 13.15 -0.12
N GLU A 381 -12.28 14.39 -0.35
CA GLU A 381 -11.63 14.79 -1.61
C GLU A 381 -10.41 13.92 -1.94
N GLN A 382 -9.65 13.49 -0.93
CA GLN A 382 -8.50 12.62 -1.09
C GLN A 382 -8.88 11.23 -1.64
N VAL A 383 -9.93 10.61 -1.09
CA VAL A 383 -10.44 9.33 -1.59
C VAL A 383 -11.04 9.52 -3.00
N VAL A 384 -11.74 10.63 -3.25
CA VAL A 384 -12.25 10.96 -4.60
C VAL A 384 -11.14 11.04 -5.63
N ARG A 385 -10.03 11.72 -5.33
CA ARG A 385 -8.88 11.81 -6.24
C ARG A 385 -8.29 10.44 -6.59
N LYS A 386 -8.31 9.50 -5.63
CA LYS A 386 -7.75 8.16 -5.82
C LYS A 386 -8.68 7.21 -6.57
N PHE A 387 -9.96 7.18 -6.22
CA PHE A 387 -10.92 6.20 -6.77
C PHE A 387 -11.74 6.70 -7.95
N PHE A 388 -11.77 8.03 -8.17
CA PHE A 388 -12.68 8.67 -9.13
C PHE A 388 -11.99 9.78 -9.95
N LEU A 389 -10.68 9.64 -10.23
CA LEU A 389 -9.83 10.65 -10.89
C LEU A 389 -10.46 11.33 -12.13
N GLN A 390 -11.28 10.59 -12.89
CA GLN A 390 -11.92 11.08 -14.12
C GLN A 390 -13.39 11.49 -13.99
N GLN A 391 -13.95 11.49 -12.79
CA GLN A 391 -15.36 11.80 -12.52
C GLN A 391 -15.51 13.12 -11.77
N LYS A 392 -16.38 13.99 -12.28
CA LYS A 392 -16.83 15.18 -11.55
C LYS A 392 -18.09 14.85 -10.75
N PRO A 393 -18.19 15.28 -9.49
CA PRO A 393 -19.43 15.16 -8.73
C PRO A 393 -20.62 15.82 -9.43
N ILE A 394 -21.80 15.20 -9.34
CA ILE A 394 -23.06 15.75 -9.86
C ILE A 394 -23.66 16.71 -8.82
N PRO A 395 -23.97 17.97 -9.17
CA PRO A 395 -24.65 18.87 -8.23
C PRO A 395 -26.04 18.35 -7.86
N ALA A 396 -26.32 18.28 -6.56
CA ALA A 396 -27.64 17.95 -6.02
C ALA A 396 -27.88 18.68 -4.68
N SER A 397 -29.10 18.63 -4.18
CA SER A 397 -29.51 19.12 -2.86
C SER A 397 -30.06 17.97 -2.02
N PHE A 398 -30.13 18.11 -0.70
CA PHE A 398 -30.75 17.10 0.15
C PHE A 398 -32.20 16.82 -0.25
N ARG A 399 -32.93 17.84 -0.74
CA ARG A 399 -34.29 17.68 -1.29
C ARG A 399 -34.34 16.68 -2.45
N ASN A 400 -33.28 16.56 -3.26
CA ASN A 400 -33.26 15.65 -4.40
C ASN A 400 -33.07 14.17 -4.01
N ILE A 401 -32.61 13.92 -2.78
CA ILE A 401 -32.13 12.60 -2.32
C ILE A 401 -32.80 12.13 -1.01
N GLN A 402 -33.84 12.79 -0.52
CA GLN A 402 -34.47 12.54 0.79
C GLN A 402 -34.92 11.08 1.00
N GLN A 403 -35.20 10.37 -0.09
CA GLN A 403 -35.61 8.98 -0.10
C GLN A 403 -34.47 7.97 0.13
N PHE A 404 -33.21 8.41 0.10
CA PHE A 404 -32.06 7.52 0.26
C PHE A 404 -31.41 7.64 1.63
N PRO A 405 -30.98 6.52 2.24
CA PRO A 405 -30.24 6.55 3.49
C PRO A 405 -28.85 7.17 3.31
N ILE A 406 -28.33 7.74 4.41
CA ILE A 406 -26.93 8.14 4.53
C ILE A 406 -26.15 7.03 5.26
N GLY A 407 -25.08 6.55 4.63
CA GLY A 407 -24.22 5.48 5.15
C GLY A 407 -22.94 5.97 5.81
N LYS A 408 -22.08 5.03 6.20
CA LYS A 408 -20.74 5.31 6.77
C LYS A 408 -19.85 6.10 5.80
N PRO A 409 -18.97 6.98 6.29
CA PRO A 409 -18.09 7.75 5.41
C PRO A 409 -16.94 6.91 4.83
N PHE A 410 -16.45 7.31 3.66
CA PHE A 410 -15.19 6.83 3.08
C PHE A 410 -14.10 7.88 3.30
N TYR A 411 -13.40 7.79 4.44
CA TYR A 411 -12.27 8.65 4.81
C TYR A 411 -10.98 7.85 4.96
N PRO A 412 -9.79 8.45 4.76
CA PRO A 412 -8.53 7.75 4.89
C PRO A 412 -8.28 7.22 6.30
N VAL A 413 -7.81 5.97 6.42
CA VAL A 413 -7.53 5.31 7.71
C VAL A 413 -6.38 5.99 8.48
N TYR A 414 -5.38 6.49 7.75
CA TYR A 414 -4.17 7.06 8.35
C TYR A 414 -4.48 8.27 9.24
N ASP A 415 -5.47 9.08 8.86
CA ASP A 415 -5.90 10.24 9.64
C ASP A 415 -6.56 9.83 10.96
N GLU A 416 -7.23 8.67 11.02
CA GLU A 416 -7.80 8.15 12.27
C GLU A 416 -6.73 7.58 13.20
N ILE A 417 -5.72 6.89 12.65
CA ILE A 417 -4.61 6.32 13.43
C ILE A 417 -3.74 7.43 14.02
N ILE A 418 -3.36 8.44 13.23
CA ILE A 418 -2.58 9.58 13.73
C ILE A 418 -3.34 10.35 14.80
N LYS A 419 -4.64 10.61 14.59
CA LYS A 419 -5.48 11.26 15.61
C LYS A 419 -5.54 10.45 16.91
N LYS A 420 -5.62 9.12 16.83
CA LYS A 420 -5.64 8.24 18.02
C LYS A 420 -4.30 8.19 18.74
N LEU A 421 -3.18 8.29 18.02
CA LEU A 421 -1.84 8.24 18.61
C LEU A 421 -1.37 9.61 19.16
N ASN A 422 -2.17 10.67 19.02
CA ASN A 422 -1.85 12.04 19.45
C ASN A 422 -0.48 12.54 18.93
N ILE A 423 -0.07 12.02 17.77
CA ILE A 423 1.16 12.43 17.10
C ILE A 423 0.83 13.74 16.38
N ALA A 424 1.36 14.86 16.87
CA ALA A 424 1.36 16.09 16.12
C ALA A 424 2.24 15.88 14.87
N ILE A 425 1.62 15.92 13.69
CA ILE A 425 2.38 16.13 12.46
C ILE A 425 2.63 17.64 12.43
N GLU A 426 3.81 18.08 12.84
CA GLU A 426 4.29 19.44 12.54
C GLU A 426 4.79 19.53 11.09
#